data_AF-A0A7X5L580-F1
#
_entry.id   AF-A0A7X5L580-F1
#
_cell.length_a   1.000
_cell.length_b   1.000
_cell.length_c   1.000
_cell.angle_alpha   90.00
_cell.angle_beta   90.00
_cell.angle_gamma   90.00
#
_symmetry.space_group_name_H-M   'P 1'
#
loop_
_entity.id
_entity.type
_entity.pdbx_description
1 polymer ?
#
loop_
_entity_poly.entity_id
_entity_poly.type
_entity_poly.pdbx_seq_one_letter_code
_entity_poly.pdbx_strand_id
1 'polypeptide(L)'
;MIAKNGIDWEAMGFTVYGECPEYKGYIHKTHSRDKKINISYEKSYKLWERLIQLDRGNVGKNDGTLCEQWQQYENFKKWYDENLYEIENEELEFSYKFWDVNNDIISPETSVLIPTEINKVVRNIIRSAETGLMLNVNVQKYLYTIRMFGKAIASSNNKEEIYEIRRAIFKRQMIDFAEKYKGKIPDKIYIRLLNFELKEGEQ
;
A
#
# COMPACT_ATOMS: atom_id res chain seq x y z
N MET A 1 9.82 -15.54 -28.63
CA MET A 1 10.88 -14.55 -28.99
C MET A 1 11.87 -14.48 -27.82
N ILE A 2 13.17 -14.76 -28.01
CA ILE A 2 14.15 -14.70 -26.90
C ILE A 2 14.42 -13.22 -26.60
N ALA A 3 14.05 -12.75 -25.41
CA ALA A 3 14.43 -11.41 -24.97
C ALA A 3 15.96 -11.31 -24.88
N LYS A 4 16.54 -10.14 -25.20
CA LYS A 4 18.00 -9.93 -25.25
C LYS A 4 18.75 -10.22 -23.93
N ASN A 5 18.03 -10.44 -22.84
CA ASN A 5 18.55 -10.85 -21.52
C ASN A 5 18.49 -12.37 -21.27
N GLY A 6 18.07 -13.17 -22.26
CA GLY A 6 18.05 -14.64 -22.18
C GLY A 6 16.91 -15.24 -21.37
N ILE A 7 15.93 -14.44 -20.93
CA ILE A 7 14.78 -14.91 -20.14
C ILE A 7 13.64 -15.32 -21.08
N ASP A 8 13.12 -16.53 -20.89
CA ASP A 8 12.00 -17.09 -21.64
C ASP A 8 10.67 -16.74 -20.97
N TRP A 9 10.05 -15.67 -21.45
CA TRP A 9 8.80 -15.12 -20.94
C TRP A 9 7.58 -15.99 -21.29
N GLU A 10 7.66 -16.84 -22.33
CA GLU A 10 6.59 -17.78 -22.69
C GLU A 10 6.49 -18.92 -21.66
N ALA A 11 7.63 -19.40 -21.14
CA ALA A 11 7.67 -20.40 -20.08
C ALA A 11 7.02 -19.92 -18.76
N MET A 12 6.93 -18.59 -18.56
CA MET A 12 6.30 -17.97 -17.40
C MET A 12 4.81 -17.61 -17.62
N GLY A 13 4.23 -17.97 -18.78
CA GLY A 13 2.79 -17.82 -19.05
C GLY A 13 2.35 -16.41 -19.45
N PHE A 14 3.28 -15.52 -19.84
CA PHE A 14 2.97 -14.17 -20.28
C PHE A 14 2.95 -14.07 -21.81
N THR A 15 1.81 -13.68 -22.39
CA THR A 15 1.70 -13.34 -23.82
C THR A 15 1.81 -11.83 -23.98
N VAL A 16 2.93 -11.34 -24.54
CA VAL A 16 3.13 -9.90 -24.81
C VAL A 16 2.38 -9.54 -26.10
N TYR A 17 1.33 -8.73 -25.98
CA TYR A 17 0.64 -8.14 -27.13
C TYR A 17 1.22 -6.75 -27.43
N GLY A 18 1.78 -6.57 -28.62
CA GLY A 18 2.16 -5.26 -29.16
C GLY A 18 3.67 -5.06 -29.28
N GLU A 19 4.09 -4.50 -30.41
CA GLU A 19 5.48 -4.11 -30.65
C GLU A 19 5.88 -2.97 -29.68
N CYS A 20 7.03 -3.13 -29.04
CA CYS A 20 7.66 -2.07 -28.25
C CYS A 20 7.97 -0.88 -29.19
N PRO A 21 7.41 0.33 -28.95
CA PRO A 21 7.64 1.44 -29.84
C PRO A 21 9.13 1.80 -29.90
N GLU A 22 9.64 2.00 -31.13
CA GLU A 22 11.05 2.35 -31.37
C GLU A 22 11.44 3.63 -30.64
N TYR A 23 12.51 3.55 -29.86
CA TYR A 23 13.19 4.69 -29.25
C TYR A 23 13.78 5.58 -30.34
N LYS A 24 13.10 6.69 -30.67
CA LYS A 24 13.67 7.78 -31.47
C LYS A 24 14.21 8.85 -30.54
N GLY A 25 15.55 8.88 -30.45
CA GLY A 25 16.29 9.91 -29.72
C GLY A 25 16.03 11.33 -30.24
N TYR A 26 16.02 12.26 -29.29
CA TYR A 26 16.09 13.72 -29.40
C TYR A 26 15.12 14.41 -30.38
N ILE A 27 13.98 14.86 -29.83
CA ILE A 27 13.21 15.94 -30.44
C ILE A 27 13.79 17.28 -29.98
N HIS A 28 14.15 18.08 -30.97
CA HIS A 28 14.54 19.47 -30.83
C HIS A 28 13.32 20.39 -30.63
N LYS A 29 13.53 21.43 -29.80
CA LYS A 29 12.95 22.80 -29.85
C LYS A 29 11.57 23.02 -29.24
N THR A 30 11.48 24.01 -28.35
CA THR A 30 11.05 25.39 -28.64
C THR A 30 11.01 26.18 -27.32
N HIS A 31 11.53 27.41 -27.29
CA HIS A 31 11.27 28.33 -26.18
C HIS A 31 9.84 28.86 -26.30
N SER A 32 8.86 28.03 -25.95
CA SER A 32 7.54 28.52 -25.60
C SER A 32 7.68 29.33 -24.30
N ARG A 33 7.11 30.54 -24.25
CA ARG A 33 6.80 31.21 -22.97
C ARG A 33 5.62 30.49 -22.33
N ASP A 34 5.78 29.21 -22.01
CA ASP A 34 4.81 28.50 -21.20
C ASP A 34 4.86 29.14 -19.81
N LYS A 35 3.72 29.64 -19.33
CA LYS A 35 3.55 29.98 -17.93
C LYS A 35 3.95 28.72 -17.15
N LYS A 36 5.12 28.72 -16.50
CA LYS A 36 5.55 27.62 -15.64
C LYS A 36 4.49 27.43 -14.56
N ILE A 37 3.62 26.45 -14.75
CA ILE A 37 2.66 26.03 -13.74
C ILE A 37 3.48 25.48 -12.58
N ASN A 38 3.27 26.02 -11.38
CA ASN A 38 3.97 25.53 -10.20
C ASN A 38 3.29 24.25 -9.71
N ILE A 39 3.80 23.10 -10.16
CA ILE A 39 3.28 21.77 -9.84
C ILE A 39 3.60 21.33 -8.40
N SER A 40 4.45 22.05 -7.65
CA SER A 40 4.86 21.63 -6.30
C SER A 40 3.73 21.62 -5.27
N TYR A 41 2.62 22.30 -5.58
CA TYR A 41 1.43 22.29 -4.74
C TYR A 41 0.49 21.11 -5.03
N GLU A 42 0.68 20.38 -6.13
CA GLU A 42 -0.14 19.23 -6.50
C GLU A 42 0.01 18.09 -5.49
N LYS A 43 -1.11 17.44 -5.14
CA LYS A 43 -1.10 16.29 -4.21
C LYS A 43 -0.22 15.15 -4.73
N SER A 44 -0.29 14.86 -6.04
CA SER A 44 0.55 13.88 -6.72
C SER A 44 2.04 14.20 -6.58
N TYR A 45 2.44 15.46 -6.80
CA TYR A 45 3.84 15.88 -6.69
C TYR A 45 4.38 15.73 -5.27
N LYS A 46 3.62 16.19 -4.26
CA LYS A 46 4.01 16.06 -2.84
C LYS A 46 4.14 14.59 -2.41
N LEU A 47 3.25 13.73 -2.90
CA LEU A 47 3.34 12.31 -2.65
C LEU A 47 4.59 11.71 -3.33
N TRP A 48 4.80 12.00 -4.60
CA TRP A 48 5.97 11.54 -5.35
C TRP A 48 7.29 11.96 -4.69
N GLU A 49 7.42 13.23 -4.29
CA GLU A 49 8.59 13.74 -3.57
C GLU A 49 8.85 12.93 -2.29
N ARG A 50 7.79 12.62 -1.52
CA ARG A 50 7.90 11.78 -0.32
C ARG A 50 8.39 10.36 -0.65
N LEU A 51 7.93 9.76 -1.75
CA LEU A 51 8.37 8.42 -2.17
C LEU A 51 9.86 8.41 -2.54
N ILE A 52 10.35 9.47 -3.20
CA ILE A 52 11.78 9.64 -3.49
C ILE A 52 12.60 9.77 -2.20
N GLN A 53 12.09 10.45 -1.18
CA GLN A 53 12.79 10.53 0.12
C GLN A 53 12.83 9.17 0.84
N LEU A 54 11.77 8.35 0.73
CA LEU A 54 11.75 6.99 1.27
C LEU A 54 12.82 6.12 0.58
N ASP A 55 12.87 6.14 -0.75
CA ASP A 55 13.87 5.40 -1.55
C ASP A 55 15.31 5.75 -1.20
N ARG A 56 15.57 7.03 -0.93
CA ARG A 56 16.89 7.52 -0.51
C ARG A 56 17.24 7.21 0.95
N GLY A 57 16.35 6.59 1.72
CA GLY A 57 16.54 6.35 3.15
C GLY A 57 16.51 7.63 4.00
N ASN A 58 15.92 8.71 3.49
CA ASN A 58 15.87 10.01 4.18
C ASN A 58 14.69 10.13 5.17
N VAL A 59 13.88 9.07 5.33
CA VAL A 59 12.65 9.08 6.16
C VAL A 59 12.72 8.02 7.27
N GLY A 60 13.53 8.27 8.31
CA GLY A 60 13.56 7.43 9.51
C GLY A 60 13.97 5.97 9.26
N LYS A 61 13.37 5.02 10.00
CA LYS A 61 13.58 3.55 9.88
C LYS A 61 12.65 2.88 8.84
N ASN A 62 11.98 3.66 7.98
CA ASN A 62 11.07 3.11 6.99
C ASN A 62 11.80 3.02 5.67
N ASP A 63 12.12 1.80 5.28
CA ASP A 63 12.85 1.49 4.07
C ASP A 63 11.80 1.14 3.00
N GLY A 64 11.93 1.69 1.80
CA GLY A 64 11.05 1.35 0.68
C GLY A 64 11.77 1.64 -0.62
N THR A 65 11.75 0.72 -1.57
CA THR A 65 12.51 0.83 -2.83
C THR A 65 11.58 1.24 -3.96
N LEU A 66 11.82 2.42 -4.54
CA LEU A 66 11.02 2.95 -5.63
C LEU A 66 11.43 2.29 -6.96
N CYS A 67 10.45 1.82 -7.72
CA CYS A 67 10.72 1.29 -9.05
C CYS A 67 11.26 2.38 -10.00
N GLU A 68 12.13 1.98 -10.94
CA GLU A 68 12.82 2.88 -11.85
C GLU A 68 11.85 3.77 -12.66
N GLN A 69 10.73 3.22 -13.13
CA GLN A 69 9.72 3.97 -13.88
C GLN A 69 9.17 5.17 -13.10
N TRP A 70 9.10 5.11 -11.77
CA TRP A 70 8.60 6.19 -10.91
C TRP A 70 9.70 7.16 -10.48
N GLN A 71 10.95 7.00 -10.94
CA GLN A 71 11.95 8.06 -10.85
C GLN A 71 11.60 9.27 -11.73
N GLN A 72 10.72 9.08 -12.73
CA GLN A 72 10.15 10.14 -13.56
C GLN A 72 8.76 10.50 -13.03
N TYR A 73 8.54 11.78 -12.70
CA TYR A 73 7.29 12.24 -12.12
C TYR A 73 6.09 12.00 -13.05
N GLU A 74 6.28 12.11 -14.36
CA GLU A 74 5.24 11.96 -15.37
C GLU A 74 4.62 10.55 -15.34
N ASN A 75 5.45 9.52 -15.17
CA ASN A 75 5.00 8.13 -15.07
C ASN A 75 4.22 7.89 -13.78
N PHE A 76 4.72 8.44 -12.66
CA PHE A 76 4.00 8.38 -11.38
C PHE A 76 2.66 9.12 -11.46
N LYS A 77 2.66 10.33 -12.04
CA LYS A 77 1.46 11.15 -12.20
C LYS A 77 0.41 10.44 -13.03
N LYS A 78 0.80 9.82 -14.15
CA LYS A 78 -0.11 9.01 -14.97
C LYS A 78 -0.79 7.92 -14.13
N TRP A 79 0.00 7.15 -13.38
CA TRP A 79 -0.56 6.12 -12.48
C TRP A 79 -1.47 6.73 -11.41
N TYR A 80 -1.06 7.84 -10.80
CA TYR A 80 -1.83 8.51 -9.75
C TYR A 80 -3.21 8.94 -10.25
N ASP A 81 -3.25 9.60 -11.42
CA ASP A 81 -4.49 10.09 -12.03
C ASP A 81 -5.39 8.92 -12.46
N GLU A 82 -4.83 7.82 -12.99
CA GLU A 82 -5.57 6.61 -13.40
C GLU A 82 -6.13 5.80 -12.21
N ASN A 83 -5.53 5.91 -11.02
CA ASN A 83 -5.95 5.19 -9.82
C ASN A 83 -6.72 6.06 -8.81
N LEU A 84 -6.91 7.35 -9.11
CA LEU A 84 -7.68 8.25 -8.27
C LEU A 84 -9.18 8.00 -8.48
N TYR A 85 -9.92 7.94 -7.38
CA TYR A 85 -11.37 7.85 -7.37
C TYR A 85 -11.93 8.67 -6.21
N GLU A 86 -13.22 8.99 -6.26
CA GLU A 86 -13.86 9.84 -5.26
C GLU A 86 -14.80 9.03 -4.38
N ILE A 87 -14.72 9.30 -3.08
CA ILE A 87 -15.67 8.81 -2.08
C ILE A 87 -16.16 10.03 -1.31
N GLU A 88 -17.48 10.19 -1.24
CA GLU A 88 -18.08 11.30 -0.52
C GLU A 88 -17.61 11.36 0.94
N ASN A 89 -17.11 12.52 1.37
CA ASN A 89 -16.60 12.79 2.71
C ASN A 89 -15.44 11.90 3.18
N GLU A 90 -14.66 11.33 2.26
CA GLU A 90 -13.50 10.48 2.59
C GLU A 90 -12.28 10.87 1.76
N GLU A 91 -11.11 10.88 2.39
CA GLU A 91 -9.83 11.11 1.70
C GLU A 91 -9.13 9.79 1.40
N LEU A 92 -8.53 9.70 0.22
CA LEU A 92 -7.66 8.59 -0.15
C LEU A 92 -6.21 8.86 0.27
N GLU A 93 -5.59 7.85 0.87
CA GLU A 93 -4.17 7.82 1.17
C GLU A 93 -3.47 6.75 0.32
N PHE A 94 -2.19 7.01 0.03
CA PHE A 94 -1.31 6.06 -0.63
C PHE A 94 -0.81 4.97 0.32
N SER A 95 -0.74 3.74 -0.19
CA SER A 95 -0.16 2.58 0.49
C SER A 95 0.57 1.69 -0.51
N TYR A 96 1.81 1.31 -0.20
CA TYR A 96 2.56 0.27 -0.93
C TYR A 96 2.57 -1.08 -0.17
N LYS A 97 1.81 -1.15 0.94
CA LYS A 97 1.83 -2.24 1.92
C LYS A 97 0.50 -2.97 2.06
N PHE A 98 -0.53 -2.49 1.36
CA PHE A 98 -1.89 -3.02 1.48
C PHE A 98 -2.02 -4.44 0.89
N TRP A 99 -1.36 -4.69 -0.24
CA TRP A 99 -1.37 -6.01 -0.87
C TRP A 99 -0.51 -6.99 -0.07
N ASP A 100 0.69 -6.56 0.33
CA ASP A 100 1.60 -7.32 1.17
C ASP A 100 2.32 -6.40 2.16
N VAL A 101 2.11 -6.64 3.46
CA VAL A 101 2.68 -5.85 4.55
C VAL A 101 4.20 -6.01 4.68
N ASN A 102 4.74 -7.11 4.13
CA ASN A 102 6.17 -7.41 4.18
C ASN A 102 6.92 -6.96 2.92
N ASN A 103 6.22 -6.43 1.91
CA ASN A 103 6.85 -5.97 0.67
C ASN A 103 7.29 -4.51 0.78
N ASP A 104 8.56 -4.22 0.54
CA ASP A 104 9.11 -2.86 0.58
C ASP A 104 9.22 -2.18 -0.80
N ILE A 105 8.81 -2.86 -1.86
CA ILE A 105 8.84 -2.31 -3.23
C ILE A 105 7.68 -1.34 -3.41
N ILE A 106 7.98 -0.16 -3.97
CA ILE A 106 7.03 0.89 -4.32
C ILE A 106 6.91 0.94 -5.85
N SER A 107 5.85 0.32 -6.37
CA SER A 107 5.55 0.23 -7.82
C SER A 107 4.04 0.26 -8.09
N PRO A 108 3.59 0.41 -9.35
CA PRO A 108 2.18 0.35 -9.71
C PRO A 108 1.44 -0.90 -9.20
N GLU A 109 2.14 -2.02 -9.14
CA GLU A 109 1.60 -3.34 -8.78
C GLU A 109 1.48 -3.50 -7.26
N THR A 110 2.38 -2.88 -6.50
CA THR A 110 2.40 -2.94 -5.03
C THR A 110 1.69 -1.78 -4.37
N SER A 111 1.38 -0.73 -5.13
CA SER A 111 0.80 0.51 -4.63
C SER A 111 -0.71 0.60 -4.86
N VAL A 112 -1.38 1.37 -4.00
CA VAL A 112 -2.81 1.63 -4.09
C VAL A 112 -3.18 2.93 -3.38
N LEU A 113 -4.24 3.59 -3.87
CA LEU A 113 -4.94 4.66 -3.15
C LEU A 113 -6.15 4.04 -2.45
N ILE A 114 -6.23 4.17 -1.13
CA ILE A 114 -7.26 3.57 -0.28
C ILE A 114 -7.81 4.58 0.74
N PRO A 115 -9.05 4.41 1.23
CA PRO A 115 -9.59 5.21 2.33
C PRO A 115 -8.63 5.32 3.52
N THR A 116 -8.59 6.50 4.12
CA THR A 116 -7.67 6.84 5.22
C THR A 116 -7.80 5.87 6.39
N GLU A 117 -9.01 5.45 6.74
CA GLU A 117 -9.26 4.49 7.82
C GLU A 117 -8.66 3.11 7.56
N ILE A 118 -8.70 2.63 6.31
CA ILE A 118 -8.10 1.35 5.93
C ILE A 118 -6.57 1.46 6.03
N ASN A 119 -5.99 2.52 5.45
CA ASN A 119 -4.54 2.69 5.46
C ASN A 119 -3.97 2.87 6.88
N LYS A 120 -4.73 3.49 7.79
CA LYS A 120 -4.39 3.55 9.21
C LYS A 120 -4.16 2.15 9.78
N VAL A 121 -5.06 1.19 9.53
CA VAL A 121 -4.89 -0.19 10.02
C VAL A 121 -3.68 -0.87 9.37
N VAL A 122 -3.46 -0.70 8.07
CA VAL A 122 -2.30 -1.29 7.37
C VAL A 122 -0.98 -0.81 7.96
N ARG A 123 -0.77 0.52 8.06
CA ARG A 123 0.46 1.11 8.62
C ARG A 123 0.76 0.62 10.03
N ASN A 124 -0.30 0.36 10.75
CA ASN A 124 -0.29 -0.02 12.13
C ASN A 124 0.05 -1.50 12.36
N ILE A 125 -0.33 -2.40 11.42
CA ILE A 125 0.14 -3.80 11.41
C ILE A 125 1.67 -3.82 11.33
N ILE A 126 2.24 -3.01 10.44
CA ILE A 126 3.70 -2.93 10.20
C ILE A 126 4.45 -2.47 11.45
N ARG A 127 3.91 -1.49 12.18
CA ARG A 127 4.59 -0.86 13.32
C ARG A 127 4.62 -1.69 14.61
N SER A 128 3.95 -2.85 14.66
CA SER A 128 4.07 -3.88 15.72
C SER A 128 4.55 -3.38 17.10
N ALA A 129 3.66 -2.78 17.90
CA ALA A 129 3.62 -2.89 19.39
C ALA A 129 2.70 -1.85 20.05
N GLU A 130 2.47 -0.67 19.47
CA GLU A 130 1.83 0.42 20.25
C GLU A 130 0.54 0.99 19.69
N THR A 131 0.38 1.10 18.38
CA THR A 131 -0.82 1.73 17.81
C THR A 131 -1.09 1.06 16.49
N GLY A 132 -2.07 0.16 16.50
CA GLY A 132 -2.04 -1.00 15.65
C GLY A 132 -3.40 -1.29 15.02
N LEU A 133 -3.93 -2.40 15.49
CA LEU A 133 -5.35 -2.42 15.73
C LEU A 133 -5.69 -1.43 16.85
N MET A 134 -6.97 -1.18 17.07
CA MET A 134 -7.41 -0.98 18.44
C MET A 134 -7.33 -2.33 19.21
N LEU A 135 -6.29 -3.15 19.03
CA LEU A 135 -6.20 -4.51 19.59
C LEU A 135 -4.72 -4.80 19.79
N ASN A 136 -4.21 -4.40 20.94
CA ASN A 136 -2.88 -4.82 21.38
C ASN A 136 -3.04 -6.01 22.31
N VAL A 137 -2.24 -7.06 22.10
CA VAL A 137 -2.11 -8.13 23.08
C VAL A 137 -1.05 -7.70 24.08
N ASN A 138 -1.49 -7.37 25.28
CA ASN A 138 -0.60 -7.09 26.40
C ASN A 138 -0.35 -8.39 27.17
N VAL A 139 0.91 -8.70 27.44
CA VAL A 139 1.30 -9.89 28.21
C VAL A 139 1.79 -9.44 29.58
N GLN A 140 1.12 -9.90 30.64
CA GLN A 140 1.54 -9.68 32.03
C GLN A 140 1.73 -11.04 32.71
N LYS A 141 2.99 -11.40 32.97
CA LYS A 141 3.40 -12.73 33.43
C LYS A 141 2.97 -13.82 32.45
N TYR A 142 1.80 -14.43 32.68
CA TYR A 142 1.22 -15.50 31.87
C TYR A 142 -0.17 -15.13 31.31
N LEU A 143 -0.67 -13.93 31.60
CA LEU A 143 -1.97 -13.46 31.13
C LEU A 143 -1.81 -12.64 29.85
N TYR A 144 -2.42 -13.12 28.77
CA TYR A 144 -2.53 -12.44 27.49
C TYR A 144 -3.84 -11.67 27.47
N THR A 145 -3.81 -10.36 27.20
CA THR A 145 -5.01 -9.49 27.22
C THR A 145 -5.12 -8.68 25.93
N ILE A 146 -6.23 -8.82 25.21
CA ILE A 146 -6.57 -7.95 24.08
C ILE A 146 -7.14 -6.64 24.61
N ARG A 147 -6.56 -5.51 24.18
CA ARG A 147 -7.05 -4.18 24.53
C ARG A 147 -7.44 -3.35 23.32
N MET A 148 -8.62 -2.75 23.39
CA MET A 148 -9.17 -1.81 22.43
C MET A 148 -9.48 -0.47 23.04
N PHE A 149 -8.85 0.58 22.48
CA PHE A 149 -8.94 1.94 23.02
C PHE A 149 -8.66 1.99 24.53
N GLY A 150 -7.65 1.24 24.98
CA GLY A 150 -7.29 1.11 26.40
C GLY A 150 -8.16 0.16 27.23
N LYS A 151 -9.34 -0.27 26.74
CA LYS A 151 -10.24 -1.20 27.43
C LYS A 151 -9.89 -2.65 27.11
N ALA A 152 -9.85 -3.51 28.13
CA ALA A 152 -9.68 -4.94 27.93
C ALA A 152 -10.96 -5.54 27.33
N ILE A 153 -10.82 -6.32 26.25
CA ILE A 153 -11.93 -7.04 25.61
C ILE A 153 -11.92 -8.51 26.00
N ALA A 154 -10.74 -9.13 26.02
CA ALA A 154 -10.56 -10.54 26.33
C ALA A 154 -9.22 -10.74 27.01
N SER A 155 -9.15 -11.70 27.94
CA SER A 155 -7.89 -12.12 28.54
C SER A 155 -7.88 -13.62 28.84
N SER A 156 -6.77 -14.29 28.57
CA SER A 156 -6.59 -15.71 28.85
C SER A 156 -5.14 -16.01 29.20
N ASN A 157 -4.91 -17.09 29.94
CA ASN A 157 -3.57 -17.63 30.13
C ASN A 157 -3.13 -18.50 28.95
N ASN A 158 -4.04 -18.83 28.04
CA ASN A 158 -3.74 -19.50 26.79
C ASN A 158 -3.37 -18.46 25.72
N LYS A 159 -2.11 -18.52 25.25
CA LYS A 159 -1.63 -17.68 24.15
C LYS A 159 -2.51 -17.85 22.92
N GLU A 160 -2.68 -19.09 22.44
CA GLU A 160 -3.32 -19.34 21.13
C GLU A 160 -4.76 -18.83 21.07
N GLU A 161 -5.53 -19.03 22.14
CA GLU A 161 -6.91 -18.53 22.26
C GLU A 161 -6.98 -17.01 22.04
N ILE A 162 -6.04 -16.25 22.62
CA ILE A 162 -6.02 -14.79 22.48
C ILE A 162 -5.60 -14.37 21.07
N TYR A 163 -4.65 -15.07 20.46
CA TYR A 163 -4.27 -14.79 19.08
C TYR A 163 -5.39 -15.16 18.09
N GLU A 164 -6.15 -16.23 18.34
CA GLU A 164 -7.36 -16.58 17.57
C GLU A 164 -8.43 -15.48 17.66
N ILE A 165 -8.76 -15.02 18.87
CA ILE A 165 -9.73 -13.92 19.07
C ILE A 165 -9.25 -12.66 18.35
N ARG A 166 -7.96 -12.32 18.45
CA ARG A 166 -7.38 -11.16 17.74
C ARG A 166 -7.54 -11.28 16.23
N ARG A 167 -7.22 -12.44 15.64
CA ARG A 167 -7.40 -12.71 14.20
C ARG A 167 -8.87 -12.57 13.79
N ALA A 168 -9.79 -13.08 14.59
CA ALA A 168 -11.23 -12.99 14.33
C ALA A 168 -11.73 -11.53 14.35
N ILE A 169 -11.34 -10.73 15.34
CA ILE A 169 -11.74 -9.31 15.41
C ILE A 169 -11.12 -8.52 14.24
N PHE A 170 -9.83 -8.76 13.93
CA PHE A 170 -9.19 -8.14 12.75
C PHE A 170 -9.94 -8.46 11.46
N LYS A 171 -10.22 -9.75 11.22
CA LYS A 171 -10.96 -10.21 10.03
C LYS A 171 -12.33 -9.55 9.96
N ARG A 172 -13.03 -9.45 11.10
CA ARG A 172 -14.32 -8.76 11.16
C ARG A 172 -14.22 -7.29 10.78
N GLN A 173 -13.21 -6.58 11.31
CA GLN A 173 -12.98 -5.18 10.98
C GLN A 173 -12.71 -4.97 9.48
N MET A 174 -11.94 -5.85 8.85
CA MET A 174 -11.67 -5.77 7.41
C MET A 174 -12.93 -6.02 6.57
N ILE A 175 -13.78 -6.97 6.99
CA ILE A 175 -15.09 -7.21 6.37
C ILE A 175 -16.01 -5.99 6.54
N ASP A 176 -16.04 -5.38 7.72
CA ASP A 176 -16.87 -4.19 7.97
C ASP A 176 -16.41 -3.01 7.09
N PHE A 177 -15.10 -2.86 6.85
CA PHE A 177 -14.60 -1.90 5.84
C PHE A 177 -15.03 -2.27 4.42
N ALA A 178 -14.92 -3.54 4.03
CA ALA A 178 -15.35 -3.99 2.71
C ALA A 178 -16.80 -3.63 2.45
N GLU A 179 -17.70 -3.91 3.40
CA GLU A 179 -19.12 -3.58 3.27
C GLU A 179 -19.39 -2.07 3.34
N LYS A 180 -18.69 -1.32 4.21
CA LYS A 180 -18.81 0.16 4.28
C LYS A 180 -18.50 0.82 2.94
N TYR A 181 -17.49 0.32 2.22
CA TYR A 181 -17.01 0.89 0.97
C TYR A 181 -17.48 0.13 -0.28
N LYS A 182 -18.40 -0.83 -0.15
CA LYS A 182 -18.88 -1.64 -1.27
C LYS A 182 -19.43 -0.76 -2.39
N GLY A 183 -18.93 -0.99 -3.61
CA GLY A 183 -19.27 -0.19 -4.80
C GLY A 183 -18.67 1.22 -4.84
N LYS A 184 -17.88 1.62 -3.84
CA LYS A 184 -17.18 2.92 -3.76
C LYS A 184 -15.66 2.79 -3.94
N ILE A 185 -15.13 1.58 -3.78
CA ILE A 185 -13.72 1.24 -4.01
C ILE A 185 -13.60 0.26 -5.18
N PRO A 186 -12.46 0.23 -5.89
CA PRO A 186 -12.19 -0.79 -6.89
C PRO A 186 -12.33 -2.22 -6.35
N ASP A 187 -12.84 -3.13 -7.18
CA ASP A 187 -13.12 -4.53 -6.79
C ASP A 187 -11.90 -5.26 -6.20
N LYS A 188 -10.70 -5.00 -6.74
CA LYS A 188 -9.45 -5.55 -6.21
C LYS A 188 -9.25 -5.21 -4.72
N ILE A 189 -9.61 -3.99 -4.30
CA ILE A 189 -9.49 -3.52 -2.92
C ILE A 189 -10.55 -4.21 -2.06
N TYR A 190 -11.80 -4.29 -2.54
CA TYR A 190 -12.89 -4.97 -1.85
C TYR A 190 -12.57 -6.45 -1.61
N ILE A 191 -12.13 -7.17 -2.64
CA ILE A 191 -11.74 -8.58 -2.55
C ILE A 191 -10.57 -8.77 -1.58
N ARG A 192 -9.58 -7.86 -1.61
CA ARG A 192 -8.45 -7.93 -0.67
C ARG A 192 -8.88 -7.73 0.77
N LEU A 193 -9.82 -6.83 1.05
CA LEU A 193 -10.36 -6.64 2.40
C LEU A 193 -11.08 -7.90 2.92
N LEU A 194 -11.91 -8.54 2.10
CA LEU A 194 -12.60 -9.78 2.48
C LEU A 194 -11.64 -10.93 2.80
N ASN A 195 -10.51 -10.97 2.09
CA ASN A 195 -9.49 -12.01 2.21
C ASN A 195 -8.27 -11.54 3.03
N PHE A 196 -8.37 -10.45 3.78
CA PHE A 196 -7.25 -9.94 4.54
C PHE A 196 -7.04 -10.77 5.80
N GLU A 197 -5.91 -11.44 5.87
CA GLU A 197 -5.50 -12.24 7.02
C GLU A 197 -4.33 -11.59 7.76
N LEU A 198 -4.43 -11.55 9.08
CA LEU A 198 -3.33 -11.13 9.94
C LEU A 198 -2.36 -12.30 10.08
N LYS A 199 -1.17 -12.15 9.48
CA LYS A 199 -0.04 -13.06 9.72
C LYS A 199 0.66 -12.59 11.00
N GLU A 200 0.71 -13.45 12.01
CA GLU A 200 1.53 -13.21 13.19
C GLU A 200 2.99 -13.50 12.83
N GLY A 201 3.91 -12.62 13.21
CA GLY A 201 5.33 -12.92 13.12
C GLY A 201 5.67 -14.03 14.12
N GLU A 202 6.53 -14.97 13.73
CA GLU A 202 7.20 -15.84 14.68
C GLU A 202 8.07 -14.94 15.59
N GLN A 203 7.60 -14.71 16.82
CA GLN A 203 8.42 -14.13 17.89
C GLN A 203 9.21 -15.22 18.60
#